data_AF-Q6S914-F1
#
_entry.id   AF-Q6S914-F1
#
_cell.length_a   1.000
_cell.length_b   1.000
_cell.length_c   1.000
_cell.angle_alpha   90.00
_cell.angle_beta   90.00
_cell.angle_gamma   90.00
#
_symmetry.space_group_name_H-M   'P 1'
#
loop_
_entity.id
_entity.type
_entity.pdbx_description
1 polymer ?
#
loop_
_entity_poly.entity_id
_entity_poly.type
_entity_poly.pdbx_seq_one_letter_code
_entity_poly.pdbx_strand_id
1 'polypeptide(L)'
;DGGEDIDHQSAKHLLDSIGKIVHDQVKGEAEKRSNGDLKGSLTSVTLLGESVGFSDPCKLINDKVVKLIDARGDPCKKDTNGNDVDRFSDKQGAECNKSKIKDSDKKNKGGACAPYRRLHVCDKNMEKIATSMTKHDLLLDVCLAAKYEGDSLKHYSKKLNLTYTDSPSQLCTELARSFADIG
;
A
#
# COMPACT_ATOMS: atom_id res chain seq x y z
N ASP A 1 -25.51 -15.71 23.49
CA ASP A 1 -24.77 -14.47 23.21
C ASP A 1 -23.48 -14.80 22.49
N GLY A 2 -23.50 -14.73 21.15
CA GLY A 2 -22.34 -14.97 20.30
C GLY A 2 -21.86 -13.65 19.68
N GLY A 3 -21.50 -12.69 20.53
CA GLY A 3 -20.86 -11.45 20.06
C GLY A 3 -19.46 -11.79 19.53
N GLU A 4 -19.11 -11.24 18.37
CA GLU A 4 -17.75 -11.35 17.85
C GLU A 4 -16.76 -10.81 18.89
N ASP A 5 -15.85 -11.67 19.34
CA ASP A 5 -14.93 -11.37 20.44
C ASP A 5 -13.93 -10.31 19.97
N ILE A 6 -13.93 -9.14 20.62
CA ILE A 6 -13.03 -8.04 20.31
C ILE A 6 -11.79 -8.20 21.19
N ASP A 7 -10.62 -8.37 20.56
CA ASP A 7 -9.36 -8.54 21.28
C ASP A 7 -8.82 -7.18 21.77
N HIS A 8 -8.75 -7.00 23.09
CA HIS A 8 -8.28 -5.78 23.74
C HIS A 8 -6.80 -5.82 24.19
N GLN A 9 -6.01 -6.82 23.79
CA GLN A 9 -4.62 -6.99 24.23
C GLN A 9 -3.69 -5.83 23.86
N SER A 10 -3.94 -5.19 22.71
CA SER A 10 -3.24 -3.97 22.30
C SER A 10 -4.08 -3.17 21.31
N ALA A 11 -3.69 -1.92 21.06
CA ALA A 11 -4.34 -1.09 20.05
C ALA A 11 -4.37 -1.78 18.66
N LYS A 12 -3.33 -2.54 18.31
CA LYS A 12 -3.29 -3.31 17.06
C LYS A 12 -4.37 -4.40 17.07
N HIS A 13 -4.41 -5.23 18.12
CA HIS A 13 -5.38 -6.32 18.23
C HIS A 13 -6.83 -5.82 18.21
N LEU A 14 -7.08 -4.71 18.88
CA LEU A 14 -8.38 -4.05 18.92
C LEU A 14 -8.82 -3.59 17.53
N LEU A 15 -7.94 -2.86 16.83
CA LEU A 15 -8.25 -2.32 15.50
C LEU A 15 -8.35 -3.42 14.44
N ASP A 16 -7.53 -4.48 14.51
CA ASP A 16 -7.61 -5.63 13.61
C ASP A 16 -8.94 -6.39 13.82
N SER A 17 -9.37 -6.55 15.07
CA SER A 17 -10.66 -7.18 15.39
C SER A 17 -11.83 -6.40 14.79
N ILE A 18 -11.87 -5.08 15.00
CA ILE A 18 -12.89 -4.20 14.41
C ILE A 18 -12.81 -4.22 12.87
N GLY A 19 -11.59 -4.19 12.32
CA GLY A 19 -11.34 -4.22 10.87
C GLY A 19 -11.91 -5.47 10.21
N LYS A 20 -11.83 -6.63 10.87
CA LYS A 20 -12.45 -7.88 10.40
C LYS A 20 -13.97 -7.75 10.30
N ILE A 21 -14.62 -7.23 11.34
CA ILE A 21 -16.08 -7.02 11.38
C ILE A 21 -16.51 -6.09 10.23
N VAL A 22 -15.82 -4.96 10.08
CA VAL A 22 -16.10 -3.99 9.01
C VAL A 22 -15.89 -4.63 7.64
N HIS A 23 -14.78 -5.34 7.42
CA HIS A 23 -14.48 -6.02 6.17
C HIS A 23 -15.59 -7.00 5.77
N ASP A 24 -16.05 -7.84 6.70
CA ASP A 24 -17.08 -8.84 6.42
C ASP A 24 -18.42 -8.17 6.04
N GLN A 25 -18.76 -7.06 6.68
CA GLN A 25 -19.90 -6.23 6.29
C GLN A 25 -19.74 -5.64 4.88
N VAL A 26 -18.65 -4.90 4.61
CA VAL A 26 -18.48 -4.22 3.32
C VAL A 26 -18.31 -5.20 2.16
N LYS A 27 -17.71 -6.37 2.40
CA LYS A 27 -17.62 -7.43 1.39
C LYS A 27 -19.02 -7.90 0.97
N GLY A 28 -19.90 -8.18 1.94
CA GLY A 28 -21.28 -8.59 1.67
C GLY A 28 -22.10 -7.50 0.96
N GLU A 29 -21.88 -6.22 1.29
CA GLU A 29 -22.52 -5.09 0.59
C GLU A 29 -21.98 -4.91 -0.84
N ALA A 30 -20.67 -5.05 -1.05
CA ALA A 30 -20.04 -4.90 -2.35
C ALA A 30 -20.46 -5.99 -3.34
N GLU A 31 -20.57 -7.23 -2.88
CA GLU A 31 -21.08 -8.37 -3.67
C GLU A 31 -22.50 -8.11 -4.18
N LYS A 32 -23.39 -7.57 -3.32
CA LYS A 32 -24.77 -7.25 -3.68
C LYS A 32 -24.88 -6.09 -4.66
N ARG A 33 -24.03 -5.06 -4.53
CA ARG A 33 -24.13 -3.83 -5.33
C ARG A 33 -23.56 -3.99 -6.73
N SER A 34 -22.40 -4.63 -6.84
CA SER A 34 -21.60 -4.64 -8.07
C SER A 34 -21.52 -6.01 -8.74
N ASN A 35 -21.90 -7.09 -8.04
CA ASN A 35 -21.78 -8.47 -8.51
C ASN A 35 -20.40 -8.79 -9.17
N GLY A 36 -19.33 -8.14 -8.71
CA GLY A 36 -17.99 -8.31 -9.26
C GLY A 36 -17.64 -7.44 -10.48
N ASP A 37 -18.47 -6.46 -10.88
CA ASP A 37 -18.21 -5.57 -12.01
C ASP A 37 -16.89 -4.79 -11.86
N LEU A 38 -16.50 -4.47 -10.63
CA LEU A 38 -15.24 -3.78 -10.32
C LEU A 38 -14.04 -4.74 -10.17
N LYS A 39 -14.27 -6.05 -10.25
CA LYS A 39 -13.20 -7.05 -10.13
C LYS A 39 -12.25 -6.93 -11.33
N GLY A 40 -11.03 -6.47 -11.05
CA GLY A 40 -9.93 -6.50 -12.00
C GLY A 40 -9.45 -7.93 -12.28
N SER A 41 -8.74 -8.09 -13.40
CA SER A 41 -8.14 -9.35 -13.82
C SER A 41 -6.83 -9.05 -14.51
N LEU A 42 -5.74 -9.59 -13.96
CA LEU A 42 -4.39 -9.42 -14.51
C LEU A 42 -4.20 -10.15 -15.84
N THR A 43 -5.06 -11.12 -16.18
CA THR A 43 -5.05 -11.78 -17.49
C THR A 43 -5.64 -10.93 -18.61
N SER A 44 -6.31 -9.82 -18.28
CA SER A 44 -6.99 -8.93 -19.23
C SER A 44 -6.31 -7.56 -19.36
N VAL A 45 -5.08 -7.44 -18.88
CA VAL A 45 -4.31 -6.20 -18.90
C VAL A 45 -3.78 -5.90 -20.30
N THR A 46 -3.90 -4.64 -20.70
CA THR A 46 -3.34 -4.13 -21.95
C THR A 46 -2.32 -3.04 -21.65
N LEU A 47 -1.11 -3.16 -22.20
CA LEU A 47 -0.06 -2.18 -22.00
C LEU A 47 0.53 -1.74 -23.34
N LEU A 48 0.55 -0.43 -23.59
CA LEU A 48 1.00 0.17 -24.86
C LEU A 48 0.33 -0.44 -26.10
N GLY A 49 -0.93 -0.88 -25.96
CA GLY A 49 -1.69 -1.53 -27.03
C GLY A 49 -1.45 -3.04 -27.19
N GLU A 50 -0.56 -3.64 -26.39
CA GLU A 50 -0.32 -5.08 -26.38
C GLU A 50 -1.02 -5.75 -25.18
N SER A 51 -1.66 -6.90 -25.42
CA SER A 51 -2.13 -7.76 -24.32
C SER A 51 -0.95 -8.40 -23.62
N VAL A 52 -0.82 -8.15 -22.32
CA VAL A 52 0.29 -8.63 -21.49
C VAL A 52 -0.19 -9.48 -20.32
N GLY A 53 -1.36 -10.08 -20.46
CA GLY A 53 -2.05 -10.76 -19.37
C GLY A 53 -1.24 -11.83 -18.66
N PHE A 54 -1.29 -11.85 -17.33
CA PHE A 54 -0.66 -12.87 -16.49
C PHE A 54 -1.59 -13.32 -15.36
N SER A 55 -1.47 -14.59 -14.96
CA SER A 55 -2.32 -15.18 -13.91
C SER A 55 -1.77 -15.00 -12.50
N ASP A 56 -0.46 -14.77 -12.38
CA ASP A 56 0.24 -14.68 -11.10
C ASP A 56 0.82 -13.27 -10.96
N PRO A 57 0.40 -12.47 -9.96
CA PRO A 57 0.94 -11.15 -9.69
C PRO A 57 2.47 -11.14 -9.55
N CYS A 58 3.07 -12.21 -9.02
CA CYS A 58 4.53 -12.30 -8.89
C CYS A 58 5.24 -12.41 -10.26
N LYS A 59 4.53 -12.78 -11.33
CA LYS A 59 5.05 -12.78 -12.71
C LYS A 59 5.12 -11.40 -13.35
N LEU A 60 4.75 -10.33 -12.63
CA LEU A 60 5.16 -8.95 -12.93
C LEU A 60 6.68 -8.82 -13.17
N ILE A 61 7.48 -9.79 -12.72
CA ILE A 61 8.93 -9.88 -12.84
C ILE A 61 9.38 -10.48 -14.20
N ASN A 62 8.48 -10.89 -15.10
CA ASN A 62 8.89 -11.37 -16.42
C ASN A 62 9.51 -10.23 -17.25
N ASP A 63 10.69 -10.46 -17.82
CA ASP A 63 11.48 -9.52 -18.63
C ASP A 63 10.67 -8.68 -19.63
N LYS A 64 9.65 -9.27 -20.29
CA LYS A 64 8.81 -8.51 -21.24
C LYS A 64 7.95 -7.47 -20.52
N VAL A 65 7.32 -7.86 -19.42
CA VAL A 65 6.45 -6.99 -18.60
C VAL A 65 7.31 -5.95 -17.88
N VAL A 66 8.46 -6.35 -17.35
CA VAL A 66 9.43 -5.45 -16.69
C VAL A 66 9.89 -4.36 -17.64
N LYS A 67 10.36 -4.68 -18.86
CA LYS A 67 10.80 -3.65 -19.83
C LYS A 67 9.71 -2.63 -20.17
N LEU A 68 8.48 -3.11 -20.30
CA LEU A 68 7.35 -2.26 -20.62
C LEU A 68 6.91 -1.41 -19.42
N ILE A 69 7.07 -1.92 -18.20
CA ILE A 69 6.83 -1.20 -16.95
C ILE A 69 7.95 -0.19 -16.66
N ASP A 70 9.21 -0.52 -16.96
CA ASP A 70 10.37 0.37 -16.78
C ASP A 70 10.20 1.67 -17.57
N ALA A 71 9.53 1.60 -18.73
CA ALA A 71 9.16 2.79 -19.50
C ALA A 71 8.21 3.74 -18.75
N ARG A 72 7.50 3.25 -17.72
CA ARG A 72 6.63 4.04 -16.84
C ARG A 72 7.39 4.69 -15.68
N GLY A 73 8.64 4.29 -15.44
CA GLY A 73 9.54 4.83 -14.41
C GLY A 73 9.41 4.13 -13.05
N ASP A 74 10.37 4.42 -12.17
CA ASP A 74 10.45 3.86 -10.80
C ASP A 74 9.26 4.37 -9.94
N PRO A 75 8.43 3.46 -9.38
CA PRO A 75 7.37 3.81 -8.43
C PRO A 75 7.86 4.48 -7.14
N CYS A 76 9.11 4.26 -6.74
CA CYS A 76 9.66 4.79 -5.49
C CYS A 76 10.29 6.19 -5.68
N LYS A 77 10.07 7.09 -4.71
CA LYS A 77 10.74 8.40 -4.67
C LYS A 77 12.18 8.23 -4.19
N LYS A 78 13.12 8.90 -4.86
CA LYS A 78 14.51 9.04 -4.41
C LYS A 78 14.67 10.33 -3.59
N ASP A 79 15.71 10.37 -2.76
CA ASP A 79 16.12 11.58 -2.06
C ASP A 79 16.70 12.64 -3.02
N THR A 80 17.10 13.79 -2.49
CA THR A 80 17.69 14.89 -3.29
C THR A 80 19.01 14.51 -3.96
N ASN A 81 19.66 13.43 -3.51
CA ASN A 81 20.93 12.93 -4.02
C ASN A 81 20.73 11.75 -4.98
N GLY A 82 19.48 11.33 -5.24
CA GLY A 82 19.14 10.20 -6.11
C GLY A 82 19.17 8.83 -5.42
N ASN A 83 19.31 8.77 -4.10
CA ASN A 83 19.36 7.51 -3.34
C ASN A 83 17.97 7.07 -2.85
N ASP A 84 17.85 5.80 -2.47
CA ASP A 84 16.67 5.31 -1.75
C ASP A 84 16.55 5.98 -0.38
N VAL A 85 15.32 6.40 -0.04
CA VAL A 85 15.04 7.09 1.23
C VAL A 85 15.05 6.09 2.40
N ASP A 86 15.82 6.38 3.46
CA ASP A 86 15.79 5.64 4.73
C ASP A 86 14.48 5.92 5.48
N ARG A 87 13.47 5.09 5.22
CA ARG A 87 12.13 5.23 5.81
C ARG A 87 12.03 4.91 7.29
N PHE A 88 13.11 4.39 7.88
CA PHE A 88 13.21 4.07 9.30
C PHE A 88 14.37 4.82 9.95
N SER A 89 14.66 6.03 9.47
CA SER A 89 15.68 6.90 10.03
C SER A 89 15.36 7.26 11.48
N ASP A 90 16.39 7.35 12.30
CA ASP A 90 16.35 7.91 13.66
C ASP A 90 16.37 9.45 13.66
N LYS A 91 16.64 10.08 12.51
CA LYS A 91 16.76 11.54 12.35
C LYS A 91 15.55 12.19 11.71
N GLN A 92 14.80 11.45 10.90
CA GLN A 92 13.62 11.95 10.18
C GLN A 92 12.35 11.37 10.79
N GLY A 93 11.38 12.24 11.07
CA GLY A 93 10.16 11.90 11.80
C GLY A 93 8.88 11.98 10.95
N ALA A 94 7.75 11.81 11.63
CA ALA A 94 6.45 12.00 11.02
C ALA A 94 6.23 13.47 10.59
N GLU A 95 5.47 13.67 9.52
CA GLU A 95 4.96 14.98 9.13
C GLU A 95 3.66 15.24 9.88
N CYS A 96 3.54 16.39 10.54
CA CYS A 96 2.35 16.77 11.31
C CYS A 96 1.80 18.15 10.90
N ASN A 97 2.36 18.76 9.85
CA ASN A 97 1.93 20.06 9.41
C ASN A 97 0.52 19.99 8.83
N LYS A 98 -0.36 20.76 9.46
CA LYS A 98 -1.76 20.97 9.09
C LYS A 98 -1.98 21.35 7.63
N SER A 99 -1.02 22.00 6.97
CA SER A 99 -1.13 22.33 5.54
C SER A 99 -0.89 21.15 4.59
N LYS A 100 -0.30 20.06 5.08
CA LYS A 100 0.06 18.89 4.27
C LYS A 100 -0.85 17.69 4.51
N ILE A 101 -1.66 17.72 5.56
CA ILE A 101 -2.53 16.62 5.97
C ILE A 101 -3.97 17.10 5.92
N LYS A 102 -4.77 16.44 5.07
CA LYS A 102 -6.19 16.73 4.91
C LYS A 102 -6.90 16.61 6.26
N ASP A 103 -7.90 17.46 6.47
CA ASP A 103 -8.76 17.50 7.67
C ASP A 103 -8.04 17.85 8.99
N SER A 104 -6.73 18.13 8.95
CA SER A 104 -5.98 18.72 10.07
C SER A 104 -6.11 20.25 10.05
N ASP A 105 -7.29 20.79 10.38
CA ASP A 105 -7.54 22.25 10.38
C ASP A 105 -6.85 22.95 11.56
N LYS A 106 -6.37 24.18 11.35
CA LYS A 106 -5.92 25.12 12.38
C LYS A 106 -7.01 25.42 13.43
N LYS A 107 -8.29 25.38 13.05
CA LYS A 107 -9.42 25.61 13.95
C LYS A 107 -9.66 24.49 14.96
N ASN A 108 -9.16 23.27 14.69
CA ASN A 108 -9.26 22.14 15.60
C ASN A 108 -7.99 22.00 16.46
N LYS A 109 -8.17 21.65 17.75
CA LYS A 109 -7.03 21.41 18.67
C LYS A 109 -6.26 20.12 18.35
N GLY A 110 -6.88 19.18 17.63
CA GLY A 110 -6.25 17.93 17.17
C GLY A 110 -5.78 18.00 15.72
N GLY A 111 -4.88 17.08 15.35
CA GLY A 111 -4.41 16.86 13.98
C GLY A 111 -3.81 15.46 13.85
N ALA A 112 -3.62 15.00 12.62
CA ALA A 112 -2.95 13.73 12.35
C ALA A 112 -1.47 13.94 12.01
N CYS A 113 -0.67 12.89 12.17
CA CYS A 113 0.72 12.86 11.76
C CYS A 113 0.93 11.67 10.80
N ALA A 114 1.42 11.95 9.60
CA ALA A 114 1.76 10.91 8.63
C ALA A 114 3.15 10.36 8.95
N PRO A 115 3.29 9.04 9.20
CA PRO A 115 4.58 8.44 9.54
C PRO A 115 5.56 8.56 8.36
N TYR A 116 6.87 8.64 8.65
CA TYR A 116 7.89 8.84 7.61
C TYR A 116 7.82 7.78 6.51
N ARG A 117 7.52 6.52 6.85
CA ARG A 117 7.23 5.45 5.88
C ARG A 117 6.14 5.85 4.87
N ARG A 118 5.01 6.41 5.32
CA ARG A 118 3.87 6.81 4.46
C ARG A 118 4.23 7.94 3.50
N LEU A 119 5.09 8.87 3.93
CA LEU A 119 5.53 10.00 3.11
C LEU A 119 6.33 9.55 1.87
N HIS A 120 6.92 8.36 1.93
CA HIS A 120 7.79 7.79 0.92
C HIS A 120 7.30 6.43 0.42
N VAL A 121 5.99 6.20 0.46
CA VAL A 121 5.36 5.02 -0.17
C VAL A 121 5.68 5.01 -1.68
N CYS A 122 5.89 3.83 -2.26
CA CYS A 122 6.21 3.68 -3.68
C CYS A 122 4.97 3.72 -4.57
N ASP A 123 4.35 4.89 -4.71
CA ASP A 123 3.08 5.11 -5.44
C ASP A 123 3.21 6.05 -6.65
N LYS A 124 4.42 6.41 -7.09
CA LYS A 124 4.60 7.40 -8.18
C LYS A 124 3.93 7.01 -9.48
N ASN A 125 3.85 5.71 -9.78
CA ASN A 125 3.16 5.21 -10.96
C ASN A 125 1.65 5.51 -10.92
N MET A 126 1.09 5.73 -9.72
CA MET A 126 -0.31 6.07 -9.50
C MET A 126 -0.61 7.57 -9.59
N GLU A 127 0.39 8.45 -9.49
CA GLU A 127 0.21 9.91 -9.54
C GLU A 127 -0.33 10.41 -10.90
N LYS A 128 -0.12 9.65 -11.97
CA LYS A 128 -0.49 10.00 -13.36
C LYS A 128 -1.34 8.92 -14.03
N ILE A 129 -2.35 8.41 -13.33
CA ILE A 129 -3.32 7.48 -13.90
C ILE A 129 -4.26 8.22 -14.87
N ALA A 130 -4.43 7.67 -16.08
CA ALA A 130 -5.37 8.20 -17.06
C ALA A 130 -6.82 7.92 -16.63
N THR A 131 -7.73 8.88 -16.84
CA THR A 131 -9.16 8.72 -16.51
C THR A 131 -9.87 7.67 -17.37
N SER A 132 -9.28 7.30 -18.52
CA SER A 132 -9.77 6.26 -19.42
C SER A 132 -9.29 4.84 -19.06
N MET A 133 -8.57 4.68 -17.95
CA MET A 133 -7.98 3.40 -17.55
C MET A 133 -9.05 2.36 -17.22
N THR A 134 -8.85 1.11 -17.66
CA THR A 134 -9.74 0.00 -17.30
C THR A 134 -9.46 -0.48 -15.87
N LYS A 135 -10.43 -1.19 -15.26
CA LYS A 135 -10.22 -1.85 -13.96
C LYS A 135 -9.05 -2.85 -13.95
N HIS A 136 -8.71 -3.41 -15.11
CA HIS A 136 -7.62 -4.37 -15.27
C HIS A 136 -6.27 -3.65 -15.23
N ASP A 137 -6.15 -2.56 -15.97
CA ASP A 137 -4.92 -1.77 -16.02
C ASP A 137 -4.70 -1.00 -14.71
N LEU A 138 -5.79 -0.56 -14.06
CA LEU A 138 -5.72 0.01 -12.71
C LEU A 138 -5.21 -1.02 -11.70
N LEU A 139 -5.70 -2.26 -11.77
CA LEU A 139 -5.19 -3.35 -10.92
C LEU A 139 -3.69 -3.59 -11.16
N LEU A 140 -3.23 -3.52 -12.41
CA LEU A 140 -1.81 -3.61 -12.73
C LEU A 140 -1.00 -2.51 -12.01
N ASP A 141 -1.44 -1.26 -12.07
CA ASP A 141 -0.74 -0.14 -11.42
C ASP A 141 -0.72 -0.26 -9.90
N VAL A 142 -1.81 -0.71 -9.29
CA VAL A 142 -1.87 -1.00 -7.85
C VAL A 142 -0.91 -2.13 -7.48
N CYS A 143 -0.89 -3.22 -8.24
CA CYS A 143 0.04 -4.34 -8.00
C CYS A 143 1.50 -3.92 -8.17
N LEU A 144 1.80 -3.02 -9.12
CA LEU A 144 3.13 -2.48 -9.31
C LEU A 144 3.60 -1.67 -8.09
N ALA A 145 2.75 -0.77 -7.60
CA ALA A 145 3.04 -0.01 -6.38
C ALA A 145 3.24 -0.94 -5.17
N ALA A 146 2.36 -1.92 -4.97
CA ALA A 146 2.47 -2.88 -3.87
C ALA A 146 3.75 -3.73 -3.95
N LYS A 147 4.16 -4.14 -5.15
CA LYS A 147 5.41 -4.90 -5.35
C LYS A 147 6.62 -4.06 -4.95
N TYR A 148 6.75 -2.85 -5.49
CA TYR A 148 7.90 -1.99 -5.22
C TYR A 148 7.94 -1.54 -3.76
N GLU A 149 6.78 -1.23 -3.18
CA GLU A 149 6.66 -0.95 -1.74
C GLU A 149 7.15 -2.14 -0.92
N GLY A 150 6.66 -3.35 -1.21
CA GLY A 150 7.08 -4.56 -0.52
C GLY A 150 8.58 -4.84 -0.64
N ASP A 151 9.14 -4.75 -1.85
CA ASP A 151 10.57 -4.96 -2.10
C ASP A 151 11.44 -3.92 -1.36
N SER A 152 11.03 -2.67 -1.38
CA SER A 152 11.76 -1.60 -0.70
C SER A 152 11.79 -1.75 0.83
N LEU A 153 10.76 -2.38 1.42
CA LEU A 153 10.70 -2.65 2.86
C LEU A 153 11.52 -3.89 3.26
N LYS A 154 11.71 -4.87 2.37
CA LYS A 154 12.49 -6.09 2.66
C LYS A 154 13.92 -5.78 3.12
N HIS A 155 14.53 -4.72 2.58
CA HIS A 155 15.90 -4.32 2.96
C HIS A 155 16.03 -3.92 4.44
N TYR A 156 14.92 -3.53 5.09
CA TYR A 156 14.91 -3.18 6.51
C TYR A 156 14.67 -4.37 7.43
N SER A 157 14.43 -5.58 6.90
CA SER A 157 14.14 -6.78 7.70
C SER A 157 15.14 -6.98 8.85
N LYS A 158 16.45 -6.86 8.59
CA LYS A 158 17.49 -6.96 9.63
C LYS A 158 17.39 -5.86 10.68
N LYS A 159 17.20 -4.59 10.28
CA LYS A 159 17.08 -3.43 11.18
C LYS A 159 15.83 -3.54 12.06
N LEU A 160 14.70 -3.97 11.48
CA LEU A 160 13.44 -4.18 12.19
C LEU A 160 13.55 -5.34 13.19
N ASN A 161 14.13 -6.47 12.78
CA ASN A 161 14.30 -7.64 13.66
C ASN A 161 15.27 -7.40 14.82
N LEU A 162 16.27 -6.51 14.68
CA LEU A 162 17.22 -6.18 15.75
C LEU A 162 16.65 -5.22 16.81
N THR A 163 15.64 -4.42 16.46
CA THR A 163 15.14 -3.35 17.34
C THR A 163 14.02 -3.84 18.28
N TYR A 164 13.33 -4.93 17.93
CA TYR A 164 12.21 -5.45 18.70
C TYR A 164 12.13 -6.98 18.59
N THR A 165 12.58 -7.67 19.63
CA THR A 165 12.76 -9.14 19.67
C THR A 165 11.48 -9.94 19.90
N ASP A 166 10.37 -9.26 20.22
CA ASP A 166 9.22 -9.89 20.89
C ASP A 166 8.09 -10.30 19.93
N SER A 167 8.27 -10.16 18.61
CA SER A 167 7.23 -10.47 17.63
C SER A 167 7.80 -11.07 16.34
N PRO A 168 7.35 -12.27 15.92
CA PRO A 168 7.71 -12.81 14.62
C PRO A 168 7.08 -11.95 13.51
N SER A 169 7.96 -11.18 12.86
CA SER A 169 7.78 -10.34 11.66
C SER A 169 7.19 -8.94 11.84
N GLN A 170 7.97 -8.05 12.48
CA GLN A 170 7.78 -6.60 12.32
C GLN A 170 7.73 -6.16 10.86
N LEU A 171 8.47 -6.84 9.97
CA LEU A 171 8.35 -6.64 8.53
C LEU A 171 6.90 -6.83 8.05
N CYS A 172 6.20 -7.89 8.47
CA CYS A 172 4.81 -8.09 8.10
C CYS A 172 3.88 -7.01 8.67
N THR A 173 4.20 -6.46 9.84
CA THR A 173 3.45 -5.33 10.40
C THR A 173 3.63 -4.08 9.53
N GLU A 174 4.86 -3.77 9.10
CA GLU A 174 5.11 -2.63 8.20
C GLU A 174 4.53 -2.84 6.79
N LEU A 175 4.54 -4.08 6.29
CA LEU A 175 3.85 -4.45 5.05
C LEU A 175 2.33 -4.28 5.19
N ALA A 176 1.72 -4.70 6.30
CA ALA A 176 0.29 -4.51 6.55
C ALA A 176 -0.10 -3.02 6.63
N ARG A 177 0.73 -2.20 7.28
CA ARG A 177 0.54 -0.74 7.32
C ARG A 177 0.65 -0.12 5.92
N SER A 178 1.59 -0.59 5.11
CA SER A 178 1.76 -0.11 3.74
C SER A 178 0.64 -0.56 2.82
N PHE A 179 0.13 -1.77 3.00
CA PHE A 179 -1.08 -2.26 2.34
C PHE A 179 -2.29 -1.38 2.66
N ALA A 180 -2.49 -1.03 3.94
CA ALA A 180 -3.57 -0.13 4.36
C ALA A 180 -3.40 1.30 3.84
N ASP A 181 -2.18 1.77 3.59
CA ASP A 181 -1.90 3.09 3.03
C ASP A 181 -2.08 3.19 1.50
N ILE A 182 -1.96 2.05 0.79
CA ILE A 182 -2.18 1.93 -0.66
C ILE A 182 -3.67 1.81 -0.98
N GLY A 183 -4.43 1.07 -0.15
CA GLY A 183 -5.88 0.87 -0.29
C GLY A 183 -6.67 2.16 -0.07
#